data_AF-A0A2T6LHS6-F1
#
_entry.id   AF-A0A2T6LHS6-F1
#
_cell.length_a   1.000
_cell.length_b   1.000
_cell.length_c   1.000
_cell.angle_alpha   90.00
_cell.angle_beta   90.00
_cell.angle_gamma   90.00
#
_symmetry.space_group_name_H-M   'P 1'
#
loop_
_entity.id
_entity.type
_entity.pdbx_description
1 polymer ?
#
loop_
_entity_poly.entity_id
_entity_poly.type
_entity_poly.pdbx_seq_one_letter_code
_entity_poly.pdbx_strand_id
1 'polypeptide(L)'
;MSERDDVIEALGGAGILDAIRWAYDSATLRVLDDYSEDAGHDAVWLGVTRFTLFRDRLDRVFSCGRYAVRAGVDATASLDVVRTALSAREVATMPSIPPHAVVRNDLTGSPGWATADLRWLVASVPPGKGVNNFSWTQASPTKQRVAQQPSTDPDLQTLFDHLAPEEQAGIEALTDAHLLDLPTLVVAHSLNALTGVRELVLGHPRLNPRGGEAWQWSHDLLQSPPPDGGRIRPSTPMPSAPDGVPDAPVKLRRPAAAAGETGAGQ
;
A
#
# COMPACT_ATOMS: atom_id res chain seq x y z
N MET A 1 -10.10 17.95 13.26
CA MET A 1 -9.52 17.00 12.29
C MET A 1 -8.73 16.00 13.10
N SER A 2 -8.88 14.71 12.83
CA SER A 2 -8.19 13.68 13.60
C SER A 2 -6.74 13.56 13.14
N GLU A 3 -5.83 13.14 14.03
CA GLU A 3 -4.43 12.85 13.67
C GLU A 3 -4.35 11.91 12.44
N ARG A 4 -5.23 10.89 12.41
CA ARG A 4 -5.35 9.99 11.27
C ARG A 4 -5.57 10.76 9.97
N ASP A 5 -6.53 11.67 9.93
CA ASP A 5 -6.88 12.38 8.69
C ASP A 5 -5.71 13.27 8.23
N ASP A 6 -5.06 13.98 9.15
CA ASP A 6 -3.91 14.84 8.85
C ASP A 6 -2.75 14.03 8.27
N VAL A 7 -2.45 12.87 8.87
CA VAL A 7 -1.40 11.96 8.39
C VAL A 7 -1.75 11.37 7.02
N ILE A 8 -2.99 10.89 6.84
CA ILE A 8 -3.40 10.30 5.56
C ILE A 8 -3.44 11.35 4.45
N GLU A 9 -3.89 12.57 4.74
CA GLU A 9 -3.86 13.68 3.79
C GLU A 9 -2.42 14.06 3.42
N ALA A 10 -1.54 14.22 4.40
CA ALA A 10 -0.14 14.59 4.15
C ALA A 10 0.60 13.52 3.33
N LEU A 11 0.50 12.24 3.72
CA LEU A 11 1.15 11.15 3.00
C LEU A 11 0.51 10.89 1.63
N GLY A 12 -0.81 11.07 1.51
CA GLY A 12 -1.55 10.94 0.26
C GLY A 12 -1.18 12.05 -0.73
N GLY A 13 -1.16 13.30 -0.28
CA GLY A 13 -0.76 14.46 -1.08
C GLY A 13 0.70 14.39 -1.57
N ALA A 14 1.57 13.72 -0.82
CA ALA A 14 2.95 13.45 -1.23
C ALA A 14 3.11 12.19 -2.13
N GLY A 15 2.03 11.45 -2.43
CA GLY A 15 2.06 10.21 -3.20
C GLY A 15 2.68 9.02 -2.47
N ILE A 16 2.96 9.13 -1.17
CA ILE A 16 3.63 8.09 -0.38
C ILE A 16 2.72 6.88 -0.21
N LEU A 17 1.41 7.09 -0.01
CA LEU A 17 0.45 6.00 0.13
C LEU A 17 0.36 5.14 -1.16
N ASP A 18 0.36 5.79 -2.32
CA ASP A 18 0.39 5.11 -3.62
C ASP A 18 1.70 4.37 -3.85
N ALA A 19 2.83 4.95 -3.42
CA ALA A 19 4.12 4.31 -3.50
C ALA A 19 4.19 3.03 -2.64
N ILE A 20 3.66 3.08 -1.40
CA ILE A 20 3.56 1.90 -0.52
C ILE A 20 2.66 0.84 -1.15
N ARG A 21 1.49 1.23 -1.68
CA ARG A 21 0.58 0.32 -2.36
C ARG A 21 1.23 -0.34 -3.58
N TRP A 22 1.84 0.46 -4.46
CA TRP A 22 2.54 -0.03 -5.64
C TRP A 22 3.62 -1.05 -5.26
N ALA A 23 4.41 -0.74 -4.24
CA ALA A 23 5.48 -1.62 -3.80
C ALA A 23 4.94 -2.97 -3.28
N TYR A 24 3.83 -2.95 -2.54
CA TYR A 24 3.19 -4.17 -2.05
C TYR A 24 2.57 -5.00 -3.18
N ASP A 25 1.82 -4.35 -4.08
CA ASP A 25 1.19 -5.03 -5.22
C ASP A 25 2.25 -5.64 -6.15
N SER A 26 3.29 -4.88 -6.50
CA SER A 26 4.43 -5.33 -7.29
C SER A 26 5.10 -6.56 -6.68
N ALA A 27 5.45 -6.50 -5.38
CA ALA A 27 6.09 -7.61 -4.69
C ALA A 27 5.17 -8.83 -4.59
N THR A 28 3.89 -8.63 -4.33
CA THR A 28 2.92 -9.72 -4.16
C THR A 28 2.65 -10.44 -5.48
N LEU A 29 2.42 -9.70 -6.57
CA LEU A 29 2.23 -10.28 -7.89
C LEU A 29 3.45 -11.10 -8.31
N ARG A 30 4.65 -10.54 -8.12
CA ARG A 30 5.89 -11.24 -8.47
C ARG A 30 6.06 -12.56 -7.72
N VAL A 31 5.77 -12.57 -6.41
CA VAL A 31 5.88 -13.78 -5.60
C VAL A 31 4.84 -14.83 -5.98
N LEU A 32 3.61 -14.40 -6.29
CA LEU A 32 2.56 -15.33 -6.71
C LEU A 32 2.87 -15.94 -8.08
N ASP A 33 3.45 -15.18 -9.01
CA ASP A 33 3.89 -15.69 -10.32
C ASP A 33 5.02 -16.73 -10.17
N ASP A 34 5.93 -16.54 -9.20
CA ASP A 34 7.05 -17.43 -8.94
C ASP A 34 6.67 -18.61 -7.99
N TYR A 35 5.49 -18.61 -7.37
CA TYR A 35 5.10 -19.63 -6.39
C TYR A 35 4.71 -20.96 -7.04
N SER A 36 5.27 -22.07 -6.54
CA SER A 36 4.97 -23.42 -7.02
C SER A 36 5.21 -24.43 -5.90
N GLU A 37 4.14 -25.08 -5.44
CA GLU A 37 4.24 -26.15 -4.44
C GLU A 37 5.00 -27.37 -4.99
N ASP A 38 4.83 -27.68 -6.27
CA ASP A 38 5.56 -28.74 -6.96
C ASP A 38 7.07 -28.47 -7.04
N ALA A 39 7.48 -27.19 -7.03
CA ALA A 39 8.87 -26.79 -6.90
C ALA A 39 9.38 -26.78 -5.44
N GLY A 40 8.53 -27.16 -4.47
CA GLY A 40 8.85 -27.19 -3.05
C GLY A 40 8.69 -25.84 -2.33
N HIS A 41 8.03 -24.85 -2.93
CA HIS A 41 7.74 -23.59 -2.26
C HIS A 41 6.65 -23.80 -1.20
N ASP A 42 6.89 -23.29 0.01
CA ASP A 42 5.95 -23.36 1.13
C ASP A 42 5.51 -21.95 1.59
N ALA A 43 4.68 -21.91 2.63
CA ALA A 43 4.22 -20.64 3.20
C ALA A 43 5.35 -19.78 3.78
N VAL A 44 6.45 -20.40 4.23
CA VAL A 44 7.62 -19.68 4.75
C VAL A 44 8.36 -19.01 3.60
N TRP A 45 8.62 -19.74 2.52
CA TRP A 45 9.21 -19.20 1.29
C TRP A 45 8.39 -18.03 0.77
N LEU A 46 7.06 -18.19 0.69
CA LEU A 46 6.16 -17.13 0.23
C LEU A 46 6.26 -15.87 1.10
N GLY A 47 6.21 -16.05 2.42
CA GLY A 47 6.26 -14.95 3.39
C GLY A 47 7.59 -14.19 3.34
N VAL A 48 8.72 -14.92 3.37
CA VAL A 48 10.07 -14.34 3.37
C VAL A 48 10.38 -13.65 2.04
N THR A 49 10.05 -14.30 0.91
CA THR A 49 10.32 -13.76 -0.42
C THR A 49 9.49 -12.50 -0.66
N ARG A 50 8.22 -12.50 -0.29
CA ARG A 50 7.34 -11.33 -0.42
C ARG A 50 7.80 -10.17 0.45
N PHE A 51 8.17 -10.43 1.70
CA PHE A 51 8.70 -9.39 2.58
C PHE A 51 9.99 -8.78 2.03
N THR A 52 10.88 -9.62 1.48
CA THR A 52 12.14 -9.19 0.86
C THR A 52 11.89 -8.32 -0.37
N LEU A 53 11.01 -8.77 -1.26
CA LEU A 53 10.64 -7.99 -2.45
C LEU A 53 9.91 -6.71 -2.08
N PHE A 54 9.01 -6.73 -1.11
CA PHE A 54 8.29 -5.53 -0.68
C PHE A 54 9.25 -4.45 -0.19
N ARG A 55 10.22 -4.82 0.65
CA ARG A 55 11.29 -3.91 1.09
C ARG A 55 12.11 -3.38 -0.09
N ASP A 56 12.49 -4.25 -1.04
CA ASP A 56 13.23 -3.83 -2.24
C ASP A 56 12.42 -2.83 -3.08
N ARG A 57 11.12 -3.04 -3.24
CA ARG A 57 10.24 -2.14 -4.00
C ARG A 57 10.03 -0.80 -3.29
N LEU A 58 9.91 -0.79 -1.96
CA LEU A 58 9.90 0.44 -1.18
C LEU A 58 11.21 1.21 -1.35
N ASP A 59 12.36 0.53 -1.29
CA ASP A 59 13.65 1.16 -1.54
C ASP A 59 13.76 1.71 -2.97
N ARG A 60 13.17 1.04 -3.99
CA ARG A 60 13.15 1.54 -5.37
C ARG A 60 12.31 2.80 -5.52
N VAL A 61 11.04 2.74 -5.11
CA VAL A 61 10.09 3.83 -5.34
C VAL A 61 10.48 5.11 -4.57
N PHE A 62 11.14 4.95 -3.42
CA PHE A 62 11.65 6.05 -2.62
C PHE A 62 13.10 6.42 -2.89
N SER A 63 13.75 5.81 -3.90
CA SER A 63 15.17 6.06 -4.21
C SER A 63 16.07 5.94 -2.97
N CYS A 64 15.94 4.85 -2.23
CA CYS A 64 16.63 4.56 -0.98
C CYS A 64 17.60 3.39 -1.13
N GLY A 65 18.51 3.24 -0.15
CA GLY A 65 19.47 2.14 -0.12
C GLY A 65 20.33 2.09 -1.39
N ARG A 66 20.30 0.95 -2.10
CA ARG A 66 21.06 0.77 -3.35
C ARG A 66 20.53 1.60 -4.54
N TYR A 67 19.35 2.20 -4.40
CA TYR A 67 18.72 3.03 -5.44
C TYR A 67 18.86 4.53 -5.18
N ALA A 68 19.66 4.92 -4.18
CA ALA A 68 19.84 6.31 -3.83
C ALA A 68 20.42 7.14 -4.98
N VAL A 69 19.71 8.21 -5.35
CA VAL A 69 20.20 9.22 -6.28
C VAL A 69 21.20 10.10 -5.51
N ARG A 70 22.43 10.22 -6.01
CA ARG A 70 23.46 11.05 -5.37
C ARG A 70 23.18 12.52 -5.69
N ALA A 71 23.42 13.40 -4.72
CA ALA A 71 23.33 14.84 -4.93
C ALA A 71 24.21 15.28 -6.11
N GLY A 72 23.66 16.08 -7.02
CA GLY A 72 24.36 16.58 -8.20
C GLY A 72 24.43 15.63 -9.40
N VAL A 73 23.85 14.43 -9.31
CA VAL A 73 23.66 13.52 -10.46
C VAL A 73 22.25 13.71 -11.00
N ASP A 74 22.09 13.72 -12.32
CA ASP A 74 20.77 13.74 -12.95
C ASP A 74 19.97 12.50 -12.49
N ALA A 75 18.78 12.73 -11.93
CA ALA A 75 17.88 11.68 -11.48
C ALA A 75 17.54 10.70 -12.61
N THR A 76 17.62 11.13 -13.88
CA THR A 76 17.40 10.25 -15.03
C THR A 76 18.50 9.21 -15.21
N ALA A 77 19.74 9.49 -14.80
CA ALA A 77 20.88 8.59 -14.96
C ALA A 77 20.82 7.35 -14.05
N SER A 78 20.06 7.41 -12.95
CA SER A 78 19.84 6.28 -12.04
C SER A 78 18.60 5.45 -12.38
N LEU A 79 17.80 5.86 -13.38
CA LEU A 79 16.54 5.19 -13.72
C LEU A 79 16.75 3.74 -14.19
N ASP A 80 17.84 3.45 -14.88
CA ASP A 80 18.12 2.10 -15.36
C ASP A 80 18.34 1.12 -14.20
N VAL A 81 19.02 1.56 -13.14
CA VAL A 81 19.22 0.77 -11.92
C VAL A 81 17.89 0.53 -11.20
N VAL A 82 17.05 1.56 -11.09
CA VAL A 82 15.71 1.47 -10.48
C VAL A 82 14.78 0.55 -11.26
N ARG A 83 14.91 0.50 -12.59
CA ARG A 83 14.05 -0.31 -13.48
C ARG A 83 14.56 -1.74 -13.68
N THR A 84 15.81 -2.03 -13.33
CA THR A 84 16.40 -3.36 -13.51
C THR A 84 15.59 -4.42 -12.77
N ALA A 85 15.20 -5.49 -13.48
CA ALA A 85 14.37 -6.60 -12.97
C ALA A 85 12.94 -6.21 -12.53
N LEU A 86 12.44 -5.07 -13.00
CA LEU A 86 11.01 -4.75 -13.01
C LEU A 86 10.38 -5.16 -14.35
N SER A 87 9.16 -5.65 -14.31
CA SER A 87 8.33 -5.83 -15.49
C SER A 87 7.95 -4.48 -16.13
N ALA A 88 7.57 -4.51 -17.42
CA ALA A 88 7.11 -3.30 -18.11
C ALA A 88 5.91 -2.64 -17.40
N ARG A 89 5.01 -3.45 -16.82
CA ARG A 89 3.88 -2.95 -16.03
C ARG A 89 4.36 -2.23 -14.77
N GLU A 90 5.25 -2.85 -14.00
CA GLU A 90 5.80 -2.23 -12.79
C GLU A 90 6.47 -0.89 -13.10
N VAL A 91 7.28 -0.82 -14.17
CA VAL A 91 7.92 0.42 -14.61
C VAL A 91 6.89 1.49 -15.00
N ALA A 92 5.84 1.12 -15.73
CA ALA A 92 4.81 2.04 -16.19
C ALA A 92 3.92 2.58 -15.06
N THR A 93 3.70 1.80 -14.00
CA THR A 93 2.81 2.17 -12.89
C THR A 93 3.55 2.65 -11.64
N MET A 94 4.88 2.68 -11.66
CA MET A 94 5.69 3.12 -10.51
C MET A 94 5.44 4.61 -10.24
N PRO A 95 4.98 4.99 -9.03
CA PRO A 95 4.82 6.39 -8.66
C PRO A 95 6.14 7.14 -8.70
N SER A 96 6.09 8.41 -9.11
CA SER A 96 7.26 9.29 -9.13
C SER A 96 7.32 10.08 -7.83
N ILE A 97 8.19 9.68 -6.91
CA ILE A 97 8.43 10.39 -5.65
C ILE A 97 9.73 11.19 -5.77
N PRO A 98 9.76 12.47 -5.36
CA PRO A 98 10.99 13.24 -5.34
C PRO A 98 12.07 12.53 -4.52
N PRO A 99 13.31 12.43 -5.01
CA PRO A 99 14.41 11.90 -4.22
C PRO A 99 14.54 12.63 -2.89
N HIS A 100 14.86 11.90 -1.83
CA HIS A 100 15.00 12.41 -0.46
C HIS A 100 13.70 12.91 0.21
N ALA A 101 12.54 12.89 -0.46
CA ALA A 101 11.26 13.12 0.21
C ALA A 101 10.97 12.05 1.28
N VAL A 102 11.45 10.83 1.02
CA VAL A 102 11.46 9.71 1.96
C VAL A 102 12.89 9.21 2.07
N VAL A 103 13.33 8.94 3.30
CA VAL A 103 14.65 8.38 3.59
C VAL A 103 14.51 7.03 4.27
N ARG A 104 15.51 6.17 4.09
CA ARG A 104 15.62 4.93 4.85
C ARG A 104 15.90 5.25 6.32
N ASN A 105 15.07 4.76 7.24
CA ASN A 105 15.19 5.01 8.66
C ASN A 105 14.75 3.76 9.46
N ASP A 106 15.67 2.81 9.59
CA ASP A 106 15.44 1.56 10.33
C ASP A 106 15.47 1.80 11.84
N LEU A 107 14.53 1.19 12.57
CA LEU A 107 14.48 1.27 14.04
C LEU A 107 14.92 -0.08 14.63
N THR A 108 16.06 -0.11 15.31
CA THR A 108 16.58 -1.31 16.01
C THR A 108 16.49 -2.57 15.12
N GLY A 109 16.99 -2.47 13.89
CA GLY A 109 17.00 -3.56 12.90
C GLY A 109 15.65 -3.86 12.23
N SER A 110 14.56 -3.19 12.60
CA SER A 110 13.29 -3.27 11.87
C SER A 110 13.31 -2.34 10.66
N PRO A 111 13.02 -2.85 9.45
CA PRO A 111 12.96 -2.04 8.24
C PRO A 111 11.97 -0.87 8.36
N GLY A 112 12.47 0.34 8.13
CA GLY A 112 11.68 1.56 8.20
C GLY A 112 12.08 2.63 7.19
N TRP A 113 11.14 3.52 6.93
CA TRP A 113 11.28 4.70 6.09
C TRP A 113 10.66 5.89 6.81
N ALA A 114 11.14 7.08 6.51
CA ALA A 114 10.66 8.29 7.16
C ALA A 114 10.58 9.48 6.22
N THR A 115 9.61 10.35 6.46
CA THR A 115 9.68 11.76 6.08
C THR A 115 10.44 12.53 7.17
N ALA A 116 10.44 13.87 7.10
CA ALA A 116 11.00 14.68 8.18
C ALA A 116 10.27 14.48 9.51
N ASP A 117 8.96 14.25 9.47
CA ASP A 117 8.08 14.33 10.64
C ASP A 117 7.55 12.97 11.12
N LEU A 118 7.68 11.91 10.30
CA LEU A 118 7.06 10.62 10.56
C LEU A 118 7.92 9.46 10.07
N ARG A 119 8.01 8.39 10.86
CA ARG A 119 8.57 7.09 10.45
C ARG A 119 7.47 6.06 10.30
N TRP A 120 7.64 5.09 9.41
CA TRP A 120 6.86 3.86 9.42
C TRP A 120 7.75 2.64 9.31
N LEU A 121 7.38 1.58 10.03
CA LEU A 121 8.02 0.26 9.94
C LEU A 121 7.14 -0.71 9.16
N VAL A 122 7.72 -1.74 8.54
CA VAL A 122 6.92 -2.81 7.91
C VAL A 122 6.76 -4.01 8.82
N ALA A 123 5.54 -4.54 8.89
CA ALA A 123 5.21 -5.76 9.64
C ALA A 123 4.47 -6.78 8.78
N SER A 124 5.01 -8.00 8.71
CA SER A 124 4.27 -9.13 8.16
C SER A 124 3.39 -9.76 9.23
N VAL A 125 2.10 -9.85 8.94
CA VAL A 125 1.12 -10.55 9.78
C VAL A 125 0.91 -11.96 9.23
N PRO A 126 0.90 -13.01 10.08
CA PRO A 126 0.62 -14.37 9.63
C PRO A 126 -0.76 -14.47 8.95
N PRO A 127 -0.88 -15.30 7.90
CA PRO A 127 -2.16 -15.51 7.23
C PRO A 127 -3.24 -16.06 8.20
N GLY A 128 -4.50 -15.72 7.93
CA GLY A 128 -5.65 -16.24 8.68
C GLY A 128 -6.01 -15.50 9.96
N LYS A 129 -5.13 -14.65 10.51
CA LYS A 129 -5.47 -13.80 11.67
C LYS A 129 -6.18 -12.50 11.27
N GLY A 130 -5.87 -11.98 10.08
CA GLY A 130 -6.29 -10.63 9.67
C GLY A 130 -5.40 -9.56 10.30
N VAL A 131 -5.12 -8.49 9.56
CA VAL A 131 -4.27 -7.39 10.05
C VAL A 131 -4.91 -6.66 11.24
N ASN A 132 -6.25 -6.62 11.30
CA ASN A 132 -6.99 -5.93 12.37
C ASN A 132 -7.04 -6.70 13.69
N ASN A 133 -6.80 -8.01 13.68
CA ASN A 133 -6.80 -8.84 14.90
C ASN A 133 -5.39 -9.26 15.33
N PHE A 134 -4.36 -8.61 14.78
CA PHE A 134 -2.98 -8.95 15.11
C PHE A 134 -2.65 -8.59 16.57
N SER A 135 -2.01 -9.52 17.27
CA SER A 135 -1.57 -9.29 18.66
C SER A 135 -0.17 -8.68 18.66
N TRP A 136 -0.07 -7.40 18.99
CA TRP A 136 1.21 -6.69 19.01
C TRP A 136 2.15 -7.18 20.10
N THR A 137 1.64 -7.85 21.14
CA THR A 137 2.49 -8.51 22.15
C THR A 137 3.29 -9.69 21.60
N GLN A 138 2.89 -10.24 20.45
CA GLN A 138 3.62 -11.28 19.74
C GLN A 138 4.60 -10.71 18.68
N ALA A 139 4.60 -9.39 18.47
CA ALA A 139 5.53 -8.75 17.56
C ALA A 139 6.94 -8.65 18.16
N SER A 140 7.92 -8.28 17.35
CA SER A 140 9.29 -7.99 17.81
C SER A 140 9.31 -6.89 18.89
N PRO A 141 10.29 -6.86 19.80
CA PRO A 141 10.41 -5.83 20.83
C PRO A 141 10.34 -4.39 20.29
N THR A 142 10.94 -4.12 19.14
CA THR A 142 10.85 -2.82 18.45
C THR A 142 9.40 -2.42 18.16
N LYS A 143 8.62 -3.33 17.58
CA LYS A 143 7.22 -3.09 17.21
C LYS A 143 6.30 -3.03 18.43
N GLN A 144 6.65 -3.74 19.50
CA GLN A 144 5.98 -3.58 20.79
C GLN A 144 6.18 -2.16 21.34
N ARG A 145 7.41 -1.62 21.26
CA ARG A 145 7.70 -0.24 21.66
C ARG A 145 6.94 0.79 20.81
N VAL A 146 6.85 0.56 19.49
CA VAL A 146 6.00 1.39 18.60
C VAL A 146 4.53 1.32 19.03
N ALA A 147 4.01 0.14 19.39
CA ALA A 147 2.65 -0.06 19.87
C ALA A 147 2.36 0.49 21.28
N GLN A 148 3.40 0.89 22.01
CA GLN A 148 3.33 1.53 23.33
C GLN A 148 3.37 3.05 23.26
N GLN A 149 3.58 3.64 22.08
CA GLN A 149 3.51 5.11 21.93
C GLN A 149 2.15 5.61 22.41
N PRO A 150 2.14 6.73 23.17
CA PRO A 150 0.90 7.32 23.66
C PRO A 150 0.02 7.73 22.49
N SER A 151 -1.30 7.77 22.73
CA SER A 151 -2.18 8.34 21.73
C SER A 151 -2.01 9.86 21.70
N THR A 152 -1.95 10.40 20.50
CA THR A 152 -1.86 11.82 20.18
C THR A 152 -3.25 12.43 19.92
N ASP A 153 -4.32 11.64 20.01
CA ASP A 153 -5.69 12.11 19.91
C ASP A 153 -6.09 12.86 21.20
N PRO A 154 -6.31 14.19 21.16
CA PRO A 154 -6.67 14.99 22.32
C PRO A 154 -8.07 14.67 22.87
N ASP A 155 -8.93 14.02 22.09
CA ASP A 155 -10.26 13.60 22.54
C ASP A 155 -10.22 12.33 23.39
N LEU A 156 -9.10 11.60 23.37
CA LEU A 156 -8.82 10.50 24.30
C LEU A 156 -8.26 11.08 25.61
N GLN A 157 -9.11 11.82 26.34
CA GLN A 157 -8.83 12.20 27.73
C GLN A 157 -8.38 10.96 28.49
N THR A 158 -7.16 11.02 29.05
CA THR A 158 -6.65 9.90 29.80
C THR A 158 -7.34 9.90 31.16
N LEU A 159 -7.56 8.71 31.75
CA LEU A 159 -8.09 8.59 33.11
C LEU A 159 -7.23 9.34 34.16
N PHE A 160 -6.04 9.80 33.78
CA PHE A 160 -5.04 10.42 34.62
C PHE A 160 -5.03 11.94 34.54
N ASP A 161 -5.80 12.57 33.63
CA ASP A 161 -5.86 14.02 33.48
C ASP A 161 -6.43 14.74 34.73
N HIS A 162 -6.92 13.98 35.72
CA HIS A 162 -7.44 14.46 37.01
C HIS A 162 -6.48 14.24 38.20
N LEU A 163 -5.29 13.67 37.98
CA LEU A 163 -4.33 13.39 39.06
C LEU A 163 -3.60 14.65 39.53
N ALA A 164 -3.01 14.56 40.73
CA ALA A 164 -2.16 15.61 41.25
C ALA A 164 -0.89 15.76 40.39
N PRO A 165 -0.31 16.97 40.24
CA PRO A 165 0.85 17.22 39.37
C PRO A 165 2.07 16.33 39.64
N GLU A 166 2.25 15.89 40.89
CA GLU A 166 3.34 15.02 41.32
C GLU A 166 3.17 13.57 40.82
N GLU A 167 1.93 13.09 40.77
CA GLU A 167 1.58 11.76 40.23
C GLU A 167 1.62 11.79 38.70
N GLN A 168 1.19 12.92 38.10
CA GLN A 168 1.28 13.16 36.67
C GLN A 168 2.74 13.14 36.19
N ALA A 169 3.65 13.82 36.91
CA ALA A 169 5.08 13.82 36.60
C ALA A 169 5.71 12.40 36.66
N GLY A 170 5.25 11.54 37.57
CA GLY A 170 5.68 10.15 37.64
C GLY A 170 5.22 9.31 36.44
N ILE A 171 4.02 9.57 35.94
CA ILE A 171 3.46 8.92 34.74
C ILE A 171 4.12 9.45 33.47
N GLU A 172 4.35 10.75 33.37
CA GLU A 172 5.11 11.39 32.30
C GLU A 172 6.51 10.80 32.19
N ALA A 173 7.23 10.65 33.31
CA ALA A 173 8.56 10.02 33.32
C ALA A 173 8.57 8.55 32.83
N LEU A 174 7.51 7.78 33.09
CA LEU A 174 7.35 6.42 32.55
C LEU A 174 7.01 6.42 31.06
N THR A 175 6.30 7.46 30.60
CA THR A 175 5.91 7.65 29.20
C THR A 175 7.11 8.09 28.37
N ASP A 176 7.95 8.97 28.92
CA ASP A 176 9.21 9.43 28.35
C ASP A 176 10.18 8.27 28.03
N ALA A 177 10.21 7.24 28.87
CA ALA A 177 11.05 6.06 28.65
C ALA A 177 10.72 5.30 27.34
N HIS A 178 9.50 5.49 26.82
CA HIS A 178 9.00 4.85 25.61
C HIS A 178 8.99 5.77 24.39
N LEU A 179 9.33 7.05 24.57
CA LEU A 179 9.39 8.01 23.48
C LEU A 179 10.38 7.54 22.42
N LEU A 180 9.92 7.62 21.18
CA LEU A 180 10.74 7.45 20.00
C LEU A 180 11.23 8.82 19.56
N ASP A 181 12.36 8.83 18.87
CA ASP A 181 12.94 10.01 18.23
C ASP A 181 12.03 10.64 17.16
N LEU A 182 11.11 9.84 16.62
CA LEU A 182 10.12 10.26 15.65
C LEU A 182 8.80 9.50 15.87
N PRO A 183 7.63 10.15 15.73
CA PRO A 183 6.35 9.44 15.69
C PRO A 183 6.43 8.32 14.66
N THR A 184 6.09 7.10 15.09
CA THR A 184 6.31 5.90 14.29
C THR A 184 5.02 5.12 14.06
N LEU A 185 4.67 4.90 12.80
CA LEU A 185 3.55 4.05 12.39
C LEU A 185 4.02 2.66 11.96
N VAL A 186 3.05 1.81 11.64
CA VAL A 186 3.32 0.51 11.01
C VAL A 186 2.51 0.34 9.73
N VAL A 187 3.21 -0.04 8.67
CA VAL A 187 2.64 -0.66 7.48
C VAL A 187 2.56 -2.16 7.71
N ALA A 188 1.37 -2.65 8.06
CA ALA A 188 1.12 -4.06 8.28
C ALA A 188 0.50 -4.71 7.03
N HIS A 189 0.93 -5.93 6.73
CA HIS A 189 0.42 -6.64 5.58
C HIS A 189 0.23 -8.14 5.83
N SER A 190 -0.73 -8.73 5.13
CA SER A 190 -0.94 -10.18 5.11
C SER A 190 -1.18 -10.66 3.67
N LEU A 191 -0.94 -11.95 3.43
CA LEU A 191 -1.32 -12.63 2.20
C LEU A 191 -1.70 -14.06 2.58
N ASN A 192 -2.94 -14.45 2.25
CA ASN A 192 -3.36 -15.84 2.30
C ASN A 192 -3.21 -16.44 0.90
N ALA A 193 -2.25 -17.35 0.73
CA ALA A 193 -1.95 -17.98 -0.55
C ALA A 193 -3.11 -18.82 -1.08
N LEU A 194 -3.84 -19.50 -0.19
CA LEU A 194 -4.93 -20.41 -0.55
C LEU A 194 -6.18 -19.66 -1.02
N THR A 195 -6.48 -18.52 -0.39
CA THR A 195 -7.68 -17.74 -0.71
C THR A 195 -7.40 -16.53 -1.61
N GLY A 196 -6.13 -16.18 -1.80
CA GLY A 196 -5.71 -14.95 -2.49
C GLY A 196 -6.03 -13.66 -1.73
N VAL A 197 -6.52 -13.74 -0.49
CA VAL A 197 -6.88 -12.56 0.31
C VAL A 197 -5.60 -11.81 0.70
N ARG A 198 -5.60 -10.51 0.43
CA ARG A 198 -4.51 -9.57 0.66
C ARG A 198 -4.99 -8.45 1.55
N GLU A 199 -4.17 -8.08 2.51
CA GLU A 199 -4.41 -6.93 3.38
C GLU A 199 -3.15 -6.07 3.41
N LEU A 200 -3.33 -4.76 3.32
CA LEU A 200 -2.27 -3.77 3.47
C LEU A 200 -2.85 -2.56 4.19
N VAL A 201 -2.32 -2.27 5.36
CA VAL A 201 -2.83 -1.24 6.26
C VAL A 201 -1.68 -0.38 6.76
N LEU A 202 -1.88 0.94 6.79
CA LEU A 202 -1.04 1.87 7.54
C LEU A 202 -1.79 2.29 8.81
N GLY A 203 -1.11 2.32 9.95
CA GLY A 203 -1.76 2.78 11.17
C GLY A 203 -0.85 2.95 12.36
N HIS A 204 -1.44 3.50 13.43
CA HIS A 204 -0.81 3.56 14.73
C HIS A 204 -1.16 2.29 15.52
N PRO A 205 -0.20 1.37 15.76
CA PRO A 205 -0.48 0.15 16.49
C PRO A 205 -0.80 0.43 17.96
N ARG A 206 -1.54 -0.48 18.58
CA ARG A 206 -1.88 -0.43 20.00
C ARG A 206 -1.49 -1.73 20.68
N LEU A 207 -0.69 -1.64 21.74
CA LEU A 207 -0.33 -2.83 22.52
C LEU A 207 -1.60 -3.42 23.15
N ASN A 208 -1.89 -4.67 22.86
CA ASN A 208 -3.13 -5.34 23.23
C ASN A 208 -2.89 -6.62 24.06
N PRO A 209 -2.30 -6.53 25.27
CA PRO A 209 -1.93 -7.69 26.08
C PRO A 209 -3.12 -8.53 26.57
N ARG A 210 -4.33 -7.96 26.57
CA ARG A 210 -5.57 -8.64 26.97
C ARG A 210 -6.50 -8.95 25.80
N GLY A 211 -6.01 -8.90 24.56
CA GLY A 211 -6.80 -9.26 23.38
C GLY A 211 -7.79 -8.19 22.90
N GLY A 212 -7.44 -6.91 23.05
CA GLY A 212 -8.22 -5.79 22.50
C GLY A 212 -7.81 -5.39 21.07
N GLU A 213 -8.28 -4.22 20.64
CA GLU A 213 -7.99 -3.65 19.33
C GLU A 213 -6.49 -3.57 19.04
N ALA A 214 -6.09 -4.00 17.84
CA ALA A 214 -4.71 -3.97 17.41
C ALA A 214 -4.24 -2.55 17.04
N TRP A 215 -5.14 -1.61 16.83
CA TRP A 215 -4.84 -0.30 16.28
C TRP A 215 -5.51 0.78 17.12
N GLN A 216 -4.83 1.92 17.31
CA GLN A 216 -5.50 3.13 17.77
C GLN A 216 -6.32 3.69 16.61
N TRP A 217 -5.71 3.72 15.42
CA TRP A 217 -6.38 3.94 14.16
C TRP A 217 -5.63 3.19 13.06
N SER A 218 -6.35 2.85 11.99
CA SER A 218 -5.77 2.20 10.83
C SER A 218 -6.47 2.64 9.54
N HIS A 219 -5.74 2.56 8.42
CA HIS A 219 -6.20 2.95 7.10
C HIS A 219 -5.83 1.87 6.08
N ASP A 220 -6.83 1.32 5.40
CA ASP A 220 -6.68 0.29 4.37
C ASP A 220 -6.17 0.92 3.06
N LEU A 221 -4.98 0.50 2.62
CA LEU A 221 -4.34 1.03 1.42
C LEU A 221 -4.78 0.35 0.12
N LEU A 222 -5.48 -0.78 0.20
CA LEU A 222 -6.02 -1.50 -0.97
C LEU A 222 -7.42 -1.02 -1.35
N GLN A 223 -8.22 -0.59 -0.37
CA GLN A 223 -9.60 -0.12 -0.56
C GLN A 223 -9.70 1.38 -0.92
N SER A 224 -8.67 2.17 -0.62
CA SER A 224 -8.61 3.57 -1.04
C SER A 224 -8.50 3.66 -2.57
N PRO A 225 -9.33 4.44 -3.29
CA PRO A 225 -9.08 4.68 -4.70
C PRO A 225 -7.73 5.41 -4.82
N PRO A 226 -6.91 5.11 -5.84
CA PRO A 226 -5.75 5.96 -6.11
C PRO A 226 -6.26 7.41 -6.24
N PRO A 227 -5.68 8.41 -5.57
CA PRO A 227 -5.89 9.79 -5.99
C PRO A 227 -5.51 9.84 -7.46
N ASP A 228 -6.32 10.51 -8.28
CA ASP A 228 -6.09 10.63 -9.72
C ASP A 228 -4.66 11.11 -9.96
N GLY A 229 -3.76 10.15 -10.21
CA GLY A 229 -2.35 10.42 -10.46
C GLY A 229 -2.31 11.36 -11.64
N GLY A 230 -1.77 12.57 -11.39
CA GLY A 230 -1.84 13.74 -12.26
C GLY A 230 -1.71 13.42 -13.74
N ARG A 231 -2.83 13.08 -14.38
CA ARG A 231 -3.00 13.28 -15.80
C ARG A 231 -3.26 14.76 -15.95
N ILE A 232 -2.22 15.49 -16.32
CA ILE A 232 -2.42 16.66 -17.17
C ILE A 232 -3.27 16.14 -18.33
N ARG A 233 -4.59 16.39 -18.30
CA ARG A 233 -5.41 16.23 -19.49
C ARG A 233 -4.81 17.21 -20.49
N PRO A 234 -4.26 16.76 -21.64
CA PRO A 234 -4.22 17.68 -22.75
C PRO A 234 -5.67 18.10 -22.97
N SER A 235 -5.95 19.38 -22.78
CA SER A 235 -7.18 20.03 -23.18
C SER A 235 -7.22 20.04 -24.70
N THR A 236 -7.39 18.86 -25.30
CA THR A 236 -7.80 18.73 -26.69
C THR A 236 -9.30 19.03 -26.69
N PRO A 237 -9.75 20.12 -27.35
CA PRO A 237 -11.17 20.34 -27.53
C PRO A 237 -11.74 19.13 -28.26
N MET A 238 -12.90 18.66 -27.80
CA MET A 238 -13.74 17.72 -28.53
C MET A 238 -13.82 18.15 -30.00
N PRO A 239 -13.55 17.26 -30.98
CA PRO A 239 -13.94 17.54 -32.35
C PRO A 239 -15.47 17.63 -32.37
N SER A 240 -15.98 18.82 -32.65
CA SER A 240 -17.40 19.01 -33.00
C SER A 240 -17.72 18.11 -34.19
N ALA A 241 -18.78 17.33 -34.06
CA ALA A 241 -19.27 16.44 -35.10
C ALA A 241 -19.54 17.24 -36.39
N PRO A 242 -19.20 16.72 -37.58
CA PRO A 242 -19.79 17.20 -38.81
C PRO A 242 -21.22 16.64 -38.95
N ASP A 243 -22.12 17.55 -39.28
CA ASP A 243 -23.51 17.34 -39.63
C ASP A 243 -23.72 16.24 -40.71
N GLY A 244 -24.78 15.46 -40.49
CA GLY A 244 -25.77 15.07 -41.49
C GLY A 244 -25.30 14.47 -42.81
N VAL A 245 -25.24 13.14 -42.87
CA VAL A 245 -25.45 12.39 -44.13
C VAL A 245 -26.59 11.40 -43.91
N PRO A 246 -27.67 11.40 -44.73
CA PRO A 246 -28.81 10.50 -44.56
C PRO A 246 -28.46 9.05 -44.92
N ASP A 247 -28.92 8.11 -44.10
CA ASP A 247 -28.80 6.67 -44.33
C ASP A 247 -29.51 6.23 -45.63
N ALA A 248 -28.82 5.41 -46.41
CA ALA A 248 -29.36 4.80 -47.63
C ALA A 248 -30.33 3.63 -47.30
N PRO A 249 -31.48 3.52 -47.98
CA PRO A 249 -32.44 2.45 -47.67
C PRO A 249 -32.03 1.11 -48.28
N VAL A 250 -31.74 0.12 -47.42
CA VAL A 250 -31.46 -1.26 -47.83
C VAL A 250 -32.76 -2.05 -47.97
N LYS A 251 -33.03 -2.61 -49.16
CA LYS A 251 -34.14 -3.54 -49.40
C LYS A 251 -33.75 -4.96 -48.98
N LEU A 252 -34.38 -5.46 -47.91
CA LEU A 252 -34.26 -6.86 -47.50
C LEU A 252 -35.16 -7.76 -48.36
N ARG A 253 -34.57 -8.81 -48.95
CA ARG A 253 -35.26 -9.82 -49.75
C ARG A 253 -35.93 -10.84 -48.81
N ARG A 254 -37.25 -10.98 -48.86
CA ARG A 254 -37.99 -12.04 -48.15
C ARG A 254 -37.68 -13.41 -48.78
N PRO A 255 -37.47 -14.47 -47.98
CA PRO A 255 -37.53 -15.84 -48.48
C PRO A 255 -39.00 -16.24 -48.67
N ALA A 256 -39.31 -16.81 -49.83
CA ALA A 256 -40.62 -17.40 -50.11
C ALA A 256 -40.69 -18.81 -49.52
N ALA A 257 -41.73 -19.05 -48.73
CA ALA A 257 -42.23 -20.39 -48.46
C ALA A 257 -43.56 -20.53 -49.21
N ALA A 258 -43.68 -21.56 -50.07
CA ALA A 258 -44.80 -22.50 -50.11
C ALA A 258 -44.73 -23.42 -51.34
N ALA A 259 -44.78 -24.72 -51.04
CA ALA A 259 -45.65 -25.73 -51.64
C ALA A 259 -45.56 -26.10 -53.13
N GLY A 260 -45.58 -27.42 -53.39
CA GLY A 260 -46.24 -27.98 -54.58
C GLY A 260 -45.49 -29.10 -55.31
N GLU A 261 -45.59 -30.31 -54.77
CA GLU A 261 -46.00 -31.56 -55.45
C GLU A 261 -45.62 -31.91 -56.91
N THR A 262 -45.34 -33.22 -57.07
CA THR A 262 -45.57 -34.14 -58.21
C THR A 262 -44.55 -34.25 -59.36
N GLY A 263 -43.94 -35.44 -59.47
CA GLY A 263 -44.27 -36.34 -60.58
C GLY A 263 -43.20 -36.66 -61.64
N ALA A 264 -42.63 -37.86 -61.50
CA ALA A 264 -42.36 -38.87 -62.56
C ALA A 264 -41.29 -38.65 -63.65
N GLY A 265 -40.40 -39.65 -63.77
CA GLY A 265 -40.02 -40.23 -65.07
C GLY A 265 -38.54 -40.45 -65.33
N GLN A 266 -37.97 -41.57 -64.86
CA GLN A 266 -37.29 -42.59 -65.68
C GLN A 266 -36.89 -43.79 -64.82
#